data_AF-A0A292Z348-F1
#
_entry.id   AF-A0A292Z348-F1
#
_cell.length_a   1.000
_cell.length_b   1.000
_cell.length_c   1.000
_cell.angle_alpha   90.00
_cell.angle_beta   90.00
_cell.angle_gamma   90.00
#
_symmetry.space_group_name_H-M   'P 1'
#
loop_
_entity.id
_entity.type
_entity.pdbx_description
1 polymer ?
#
loop_
_entity_poly.entity_id
_entity_poly.type
_entity_poly.pdbx_seq_one_letter_code
_entity_poly.pdbx_strand_id
1 'polypeptide(L)'
;MDAAMTLAPLDATALDLVTTALRERDRDVVVGGGLRKPEQLIEAFEQTLRREVPGAGIAFNTSGGDSVEAALRRLPANSSPGA
;
A
#
# COMPACT_ATOMS: atom_id res chain seq x y z
N MET A 1 -4.63 2.57 15.07
CA MET A 1 -4.37 2.17 13.67
C MET A 1 -3.04 1.47 13.67
N ASP A 2 -3.01 0.19 13.30
CA ASP A 2 -1.76 -0.56 13.16
C ASP A 2 -1.12 -0.22 11.81
N ALA A 3 0.20 -0.16 11.75
CA ALA A 3 0.93 0.20 10.55
C ALA A 3 2.17 -0.69 10.41
N ALA A 4 2.38 -1.21 9.21
CA ALA A 4 3.59 -1.94 8.84
C ALA A 4 4.20 -1.29 7.61
N MET A 5 5.54 -1.25 7.56
CA MET A 5 6.28 -0.71 6.43
C MET A 5 7.16 -1.80 5.82
N THR A 6 7.20 -1.84 4.50
CA THR A 6 8.07 -2.74 3.74
C THR A 6 8.79 -1.93 2.67
N LEU A 7 10.12 -2.02 2.66
CA LEU A 7 10.97 -1.46 1.62
C LEU A 7 11.42 -2.60 0.72
N ALA A 8 11.18 -2.45 -0.58
CA ALA A 8 11.60 -3.39 -1.60
C ALA A 8 12.71 -2.76 -2.46
N PRO A 9 13.81 -3.47 -2.74
CA PRO A 9 14.79 -3.02 -3.72
C PRO A 9 14.15 -2.98 -5.12
N LEU A 10 14.66 -2.13 -6.03
CA LEU A 10 14.21 -2.11 -7.42
C LEU A 10 14.93 -3.19 -8.23
N ASP A 11 14.64 -4.45 -7.93
CA ASP A 11 15.18 -5.61 -8.65
C ASP A 11 14.12 -6.73 -8.76
N ALA A 12 14.52 -7.90 -9.26
CA ALA A 12 13.62 -9.03 -9.47
C ALA A 12 12.96 -9.55 -8.17
N THR A 13 13.49 -9.23 -6.99
CA THR A 13 12.95 -9.66 -5.70
C THR A 13 11.84 -8.76 -5.17
N ALA A 14 11.66 -7.57 -5.76
CA ALA A 14 10.75 -6.54 -5.27
C ALA A 14 9.31 -7.04 -5.12
N LEU A 15 8.84 -7.73 -6.17
CA LEU A 15 7.46 -8.19 -6.24
C LEU A 15 7.17 -9.24 -5.17
N ASP A 16 8.05 -10.22 -5.00
CA ASP A 16 7.89 -11.29 -4.01
C ASP A 16 7.86 -10.74 -2.58
N LEU A 17 8.71 -9.76 -2.27
CA LEU A 17 8.73 -9.08 -0.97
C LEU A 17 7.42 -8.32 -0.71
N VAL A 18 6.95 -7.54 -1.70
CA VAL A 18 5.68 -6.81 -1.59
C VAL A 18 4.51 -7.76 -1.43
N THR A 19 4.43 -8.81 -2.25
CA THR A 19 3.35 -9.81 -2.19
C THR A 19 3.36 -10.55 -0.84
N THR A 20 4.53 -10.91 -0.31
CA THR A 20 4.62 -11.54 1.02
C THR A 20 4.10 -10.61 2.11
N ALA A 21 4.54 -9.36 2.14
CA ALA A 21 4.10 -8.37 3.14
C ALA A 21 2.60 -8.03 3.06
N LEU A 22 2.02 -8.09 1.85
CA LEU A 22 0.58 -7.92 1.63
C LEU A 22 -0.23 -9.13 2.11
N ARG A 23 0.32 -10.35 2.03
CA ARG A 23 -0.35 -11.59 2.45
C ARG A 23 -0.25 -11.89 3.93
N GLU A 24 0.71 -11.28 4.64
CA GLU A 24 0.89 -11.51 6.07
C GLU A 24 -0.33 -11.10 6.91
N ARG A 25 -1.11 -10.12 6.46
CA ARG A 25 -2.29 -9.59 7.17
C ARG A 25 -3.29 -9.00 6.20
N ASP A 26 -4.58 -9.09 6.54
CA ASP A 26 -5.60 -8.27 5.89
C ASP A 26 -5.31 -6.78 6.12
N ARG A 27 -5.49 -5.98 5.07
CA ARG A 27 -5.19 -4.54 5.08
C ARG A 27 -6.45 -3.74 4.75
N ASP A 28 -6.75 -2.73 5.57
CA ASP A 28 -7.81 -1.78 5.25
C ASP A 28 -7.36 -0.78 4.18
N VAL A 29 -6.10 -0.34 4.25
CA VAL A 29 -5.50 0.59 3.29
C VAL A 29 -4.04 0.24 3.01
N VAL A 30 -3.65 0.34 1.74
CA VAL A 30 -2.25 0.29 1.30
C VAL A 30 -1.82 1.68 0.84
N VAL A 31 -0.67 2.14 1.33
CA VAL A 31 -0.09 3.44 0.97
C VAL A 31 1.17 3.26 0.13
N GLY A 32 1.15 3.74 -1.12
CA GLY A 32 2.28 3.69 -2.05
C GLY A 32 2.99 5.04 -2.17
N GLY A 33 4.20 5.18 -1.60
CA GLY A 33 4.91 6.48 -1.57
C GLY A 33 6.24 6.57 -2.31
N GLY A 34 6.84 5.42 -2.63
CA GLY A 34 8.18 5.35 -3.22
C GLY A 34 8.21 5.10 -4.73
N LEU A 35 7.15 4.56 -5.32
CA LEU A 35 7.06 4.31 -6.76
C LEU A 35 6.75 5.61 -7.50
N ARG A 36 7.78 6.41 -7.76
CA ARG A 36 7.66 7.60 -8.62
C ARG A 36 8.46 7.49 -9.90
N LYS A 37 9.56 6.73 -9.90
CA LYS A 37 10.40 6.49 -11.07
C LYS A 37 11.00 5.09 -10.96
N PRO A 38 10.70 4.17 -11.89
CA PRO A 38 10.09 4.42 -13.20
C PRO A 38 8.57 4.58 -13.14
N GLU A 39 8.04 5.63 -13.78
CA GLU A 39 6.59 5.87 -13.90
C GLU A 39 5.87 4.68 -14.54
N GLN A 40 6.57 3.96 -15.43
CA GLN A 40 6.12 2.72 -16.09
C GLN A 40 5.77 1.59 -15.11
N LEU A 41 6.34 1.60 -13.90
CA LEU A 41 6.06 0.58 -12.89
C LEU A 41 4.88 0.94 -11.99
N ILE A 42 4.36 2.17 -12.04
CA ILE A 42 3.22 2.60 -11.23
C ILE A 42 1.98 1.77 -11.56
N GLU A 43 1.68 1.60 -12.85
CA GLU A 43 0.52 0.84 -13.29
C GLU A 43 0.64 -0.65 -12.91
N ALA A 44 1.81 -1.25 -13.11
CA ALA A 44 2.07 -2.65 -12.72
C ALA A 44 1.96 -2.86 -11.20
N PHE A 45 2.41 -1.88 -10.42
CA PHE A 45 2.27 -1.89 -8.97
C PHE A 45 0.81 -1.77 -8.54
N GLU A 46 0.04 -0.84 -9.13
CA GLU A 46 -1.40 -0.72 -8.88
C GLU A 46 -2.18 -1.99 -9.18
N GLN A 47 -1.92 -2.60 -10.34
CA GLN A 47 -2.53 -3.87 -10.75
C GLN A 47 -2.22 -4.97 -9.73
N THR A 48 -0.97 -5.03 -9.25
CA THR A 48 -0.56 -5.99 -8.23
C THR A 48 -1.31 -5.76 -6.91
N LEU A 49 -1.37 -4.52 -6.42
CA LEU A 49 -2.11 -4.20 -5.19
C LEU A 49 -3.58 -4.59 -5.30
N ARG A 50 -4.25 -4.25 -6.40
CA ARG A 50 -5.65 -4.61 -6.64
C ARG A 50 -5.88 -6.12 -6.64
N ARG A 51 -4.90 -6.90 -7.10
CA ARG A 51 -4.98 -8.37 -7.12
C ARG A 51 -4.75 -8.99 -5.75
N GLU A 52 -3.73 -8.53 -5.02
CA GLU A 52 -3.33 -9.16 -3.76
C GLU A 52 -4.19 -8.71 -2.57
N VAL A 53 -4.76 -7.49 -2.61
CA VAL A 53 -5.60 -6.95 -1.53
C VAL A 53 -6.89 -6.30 -2.06
N PRO A 54 -7.81 -7.07 -2.67
CA PRO A 54 -8.99 -6.53 -3.37
C PRO A 54 -9.96 -5.75 -2.47
N GLY A 55 -9.92 -5.95 -1.15
CA GLY A 55 -10.73 -5.23 -0.17
C GLY A 55 -10.10 -3.94 0.36
N ALA A 56 -8.82 -3.69 0.08
CA ALA A 56 -8.11 -2.55 0.64
C ALA A 56 -8.33 -1.27 -0.19
N GLY A 57 -8.49 -0.14 0.50
CA GLY A 57 -8.32 1.16 -0.12
C GLY A 57 -6.86 1.36 -0.57
N ILE A 58 -6.62 1.89 -1.77
CA ILE A 58 -5.25 2.18 -2.24
C ILE A 58 -5.02 3.69 -2.19
N ALA A 59 -4.06 4.16 -1.38
CA ALA A 59 -3.73 5.57 -1.28
C ALA A 59 -2.31 5.85 -1.81
N PHE A 60 -2.17 6.92 -2.58
CA PHE A 60 -0.87 7.44 -2.96
C PHE A 60 -0.53 8.67 -2.12
N ASN A 61 0.74 8.76 -1.75
CA ASN A 61 1.24 9.81 -0.86
C ASN A 61 2.50 10.46 -1.45
N THR A 62 2.81 11.66 -0.98
CA THR A 62 3.89 12.51 -1.53
C THR A 62 5.20 12.34 -0.76
N SER A 63 5.20 11.77 0.44
CA SER A 63 6.41 11.44 1.20
C SER A 63 6.08 10.48 2.34
N GLY A 64 7.02 9.71 2.89
CA GLY A 64 6.71 8.85 4.04
C GLY A 64 5.93 9.55 5.18
N GLY A 65 6.16 10.85 5.38
CA GLY A 65 5.49 11.67 6.41
C GLY A 65 4.01 11.96 6.18
N ASP A 66 3.47 11.86 4.96
CA ASP A 66 2.03 12.09 4.68
C ASP A 66 1.22 10.79 4.52
N SER A 67 1.79 9.65 4.94
CA SER A 67 1.17 8.33 4.78
C SER A 67 -0.14 8.18 5.56
N VAL A 68 -0.21 8.75 6.78
CA VAL A 68 -1.43 8.70 7.61
C VAL A 68 -2.57 9.48 6.96
N GLU A 69 -2.29 10.72 6.55
CA GLU A 69 -3.26 11.56 5.82
C GLU A 69 -3.72 10.90 4.52
N ALA A 70 -2.81 10.23 3.81
CA ALA A 70 -3.16 9.47 2.62
C ALA A 70 -4.09 8.31 2.93
N ALA A 71 -3.84 7.57 4.01
CA ALA A 71 -4.67 6.44 4.41
C ALA A 71 -6.09 6.88 4.82
N LEU A 72 -6.18 7.96 5.61
CA LEU A 72 -7.46 8.48 6.10
C LEU A 72 -8.41 8.89 4.95
N ARG A 73 -7.89 9.37 3.82
CA ARG A 73 -8.72 9.67 2.62
C ARG A 73 -9.39 8.45 2.00
N ARG A 74 -8.90 7.24 2.29
CA ARG A 74 -9.40 5.98 1.71
C ARG A 74 -10.21 5.14 2.69
N LEU A 75 -10.12 5.39 3.98
CA LEU A 75 -10.95 4.72 4.97
C LEU A 75 -12.40 5.23 4.89
N PRO A 76 -13.40 4.35 4.92
CA PRO A 76 -14.78 4.78 5.07
C PRO A 76 -14.96 5.49 6.42
N ALA A 77 -15.84 6.49 6.46
CA ALA A 77 -16.13 7.33 7.63
C ALA A 77 -16.61 6.54 8.89
N ASN A 78 -16.87 5.24 8.75
CA ASN A 78 -17.35 4.35 9.79
C ASN A 78 -16.35 3.22 10.14
N SER A 79 -15.08 3.33 9.77
CA SER A 79 -14.04 2.39 10.22
C SER A 79 -13.68 2.70 11.68
N SER A 80 -14.52 2.24 12.62
CA SER A 80 -14.22 2.34 14.04
C SER A 80 -12.98 1.50 14.37
N PRO A 81 -11.99 2.02 15.11
CA PRO A 81 -10.94 1.19 15.67
C PRO A 81 -11.51 0.49 16.90
N GLY A 82 -11.90 -0.78 16.75
CA GLY A 82 -12.25 -1.66 17.87
C GLY A 82 -13.60 -2.35 17.73
N ALA A 83 -13.53 -3.63 17.40
CA ALA A 83 -14.43 -4.68 17.88
C ALA A 83 -13.55 -5.89 18.22
#